data_AF-A0A9E5ME22-F1
#
_entry.id   AF-A0A9E5ME22-F1
#
_cell.length_a   1.000
_cell.length_b   1.000
_cell.length_c   1.000
_cell.angle_alpha   90.00
_cell.angle_beta   90.00
_cell.angle_gamma   90.00
#
_symmetry.space_group_name_H-M   'P 1'
#
loop_
_entity.id
_entity.type
_entity.pdbx_description
1 polymer ?
#
loop_
_entity_poly.entity_id
_entity_poly.type
_entity_poly.pdbx_seq_one_letter_code
_entity_poly.pdbx_strand_id
1 'polypeptide(L)'
;EFRKHCGWYLTGYPVGSDVRRRFAEVSTLDEVRALAASLDRSLHIVTGGERLPRGHTNGPINVVLPHGYLEHLDDLTVPDDAMVTTLSGG
;
A
#
# COMPACT_ATOMS: atom_id res chain seq x y z
N GLU A 1 -11.14 -3.82 -1.42
CA GLU A 1 -9.77 -3.38 -1.02
C GLU A 1 -8.86 -2.87 -2.15
N PHE A 2 -8.83 -3.45 -3.36
CA PHE A 2 -7.90 -3.03 -4.43
C PHE A 2 -7.97 -1.54 -4.80
N ARG A 3 -9.18 -0.96 -4.83
CA ARG A 3 -9.42 0.45 -5.19
C ARG A 3 -8.59 1.45 -4.38
N LYS A 4 -8.41 1.17 -3.08
CA LYS A 4 -7.70 2.05 -2.13
C LYS A 4 -6.21 2.22 -2.48
N HIS A 5 -5.65 1.26 -3.21
CA HIS A 5 -4.20 1.15 -3.45
C HIS A 5 -3.79 1.58 -4.87
N CYS A 6 -4.72 1.61 -5.83
CA CYS A 6 -4.42 1.95 -7.23
C CYS A 6 -3.76 3.34 -7.37
N GLY A 7 -4.24 4.32 -6.62
CA GLY A 7 -3.68 5.68 -6.66
C GLY A 7 -2.21 5.75 -6.21
N TRP A 8 -1.76 4.87 -5.29
CA TRP A 8 -0.38 4.86 -4.79
C TRP A 8 0.64 4.44 -5.86
N TYR A 9 0.25 3.59 -6.80
CA TYR A 9 1.12 3.17 -7.89
C TYR A 9 1.42 4.29 -8.89
N LEU A 10 0.59 5.33 -8.91
CA LEU A 10 0.81 6.51 -9.74
C LEU A 10 1.63 7.59 -9.03
N THR A 11 1.90 7.47 -7.73
CA THR A 11 2.70 8.43 -6.96
C THR A 11 4.10 8.59 -7.58
N GLY A 12 4.47 9.84 -7.90
CA GLY A 12 5.71 10.20 -8.58
C GLY A 12 5.59 10.32 -10.11
N TYR A 13 4.51 9.82 -10.73
CA TYR A 13 4.28 10.02 -12.16
C TYR A 13 3.48 11.31 -12.46
N PRO A 14 3.83 12.04 -13.53
CA PRO A 14 3.11 13.25 -13.96
C PRO A 14 1.84 12.92 -14.77
N VAL A 15 0.96 12.10 -14.20
CA VAL A 15 -0.28 11.64 -14.86
C VAL A 15 -1.47 12.62 -14.74
N GLY A 16 -1.33 13.69 -13.95
CA GLY A 16 -2.42 14.62 -13.66
C GLY A 16 -3.41 14.13 -12.59
N SER A 17 -4.22 15.05 -12.06
CA SER A 17 -5.17 14.78 -10.98
C SER A 17 -6.38 13.95 -11.41
N ASP A 18 -6.89 14.17 -12.63
CA ASP A 18 -8.06 13.43 -13.14
C ASP A 18 -7.78 11.94 -13.30
N VAL A 19 -6.62 11.58 -13.86
CA VAL A 19 -6.20 10.18 -13.98
C VAL A 19 -6.11 9.52 -12.61
N ARG A 20 -5.50 10.18 -11.63
CA ARG A 20 -5.41 9.66 -10.25
C ARG A 20 -6.79 9.41 -9.65
N ARG A 21 -7.71 10.36 -9.82
CA ARG A 21 -9.10 10.24 -9.35
C ARG A 21 -9.80 9.03 -9.99
N ARG A 22 -9.70 8.88 -11.31
CA ARG A 22 -10.29 7.75 -12.05
C ARG A 22 -9.73 6.40 -11.58
N PHE A 23 -8.43 6.30 -11.32
CA PHE A 23 -7.82 5.09 -10.77
C PHE A 23 -8.24 4.78 -9.32
N ALA A 24 -8.62 5.77 -8.52
CA ALA A 24 -9.16 5.55 -7.17
C ALA A 24 -10.64 5.09 -7.17
N GLU A 25 -11.35 5.36 -8.27
CA GLU A 25 -12.78 5.05 -8.44
C GLU A 25 -13.04 3.68 -9.08
N VAL A 26 -12.06 3.06 -9.75
CA VAL A 26 -12.19 1.75 -10.41
C VAL A 26 -12.75 0.69 -9.46
N SER A 27 -13.58 -0.20 -10.00
CA SER A 27 -14.28 -1.26 -9.29
C SER A 27 -13.98 -2.66 -9.85
N THR A 28 -13.48 -2.74 -11.08
CA THR A 28 -13.15 -4.00 -11.75
C THR A 28 -11.72 -4.01 -12.30
N LEU A 29 -11.19 -5.20 -12.56
CA LEU A 29 -9.87 -5.35 -13.20
C LEU A 29 -9.87 -4.81 -14.64
N ASP A 30 -10.98 -4.93 -15.36
CA ASP A 30 -11.09 -4.47 -16.74
C ASP A 30 -11.04 -2.94 -16.83
N GLU A 31 -11.66 -2.23 -15.88
CA GLU A 31 -11.54 -0.77 -15.77
C GLU A 31 -10.09 -0.33 -15.54
N VAL A 32 -9.34 -1.06 -14.71
CA VAL A 32 -7.91 -0.79 -14.46
C VAL A 32 -7.11 -0.97 -15.75
N ARG A 33 -7.36 -2.06 -16.50
CA ARG A 33 -6.68 -2.32 -17.78
C ARG A 33 -7.00 -1.24 -18.80
N ALA A 34 -8.27 -0.84 -18.92
CA ALA A 34 -8.71 0.21 -19.83
C ALA A 34 -8.05 1.56 -19.52
N LEU A 35 -8.03 1.97 -18.24
CA LEU A 35 -7.35 3.19 -17.82
C LEU A 35 -5.84 3.12 -18.06
N ALA A 36 -5.19 2.01 -17.72
CA ALA A 36 -3.75 1.83 -17.95
C ALA A 36 -3.39 1.84 -19.43
N ALA A 37 -4.27 1.37 -20.31
CA ALA A 37 -4.10 1.46 -21.76
C ALA A 37 -4.14 2.91 -22.28
N SER A 38 -4.88 3.80 -21.62
CA SER A 38 -4.96 5.22 -22.00
C SER A 38 -3.77 6.08 -21.54
N LEU A 39 -2.89 5.55 -20.70
CA LEU A 39 -1.72 6.27 -20.21
C LEU A 39 -0.61 6.34 -21.26
N ASP A 40 0.06 7.49 -21.31
CA ASP A 40 1.29 7.65 -22.07
C ASP A 40 2.40 6.77 -21.46
N ARG A 41 2.94 5.87 -22.29
CA ARG A 41 3.97 4.88 -21.91
C ARG A 41 5.37 5.47 -21.83
N SER A 42 5.57 6.70 -22.29
CA SER A 42 6.83 7.43 -22.18
C SER A 42 6.98 8.17 -20.85
N LEU A 43 5.93 8.21 -20.03
CA LEU A 43 5.98 8.86 -18.73
C LEU A 43 6.97 8.15 -17.80
N HIS A 44 7.83 8.95 -17.20
CA HIS A 44 8.76 8.51 -16.17
C HIS A 44 8.40 9.14 -14.83
N ILE A 45 8.84 8.50 -13.75
CA ILE A 45 8.83 9.10 -12.43
C ILE A 45 9.62 10.41 -12.48
N VAL A 46 9.06 11.47 -11.93
CA VAL A 46 9.77 12.74 -11.76
C VAL A 46 10.94 12.55 -10.79
N THR A 47 12.03 13.29 -10.96
CA THR A 47 13.20 13.20 -10.07
C THR A 47 12.81 13.36 -8.59
N GLY A 48 13.20 12.41 -7.73
CA GLY A 48 12.84 12.40 -6.31
C GLY A 48 11.46 11.83 -6.02
N GLY A 49 10.64 11.60 -7.05
CA GLY A 49 9.30 11.02 -6.96
C GLY A 49 9.29 9.57 -6.44
N GLU A 50 10.41 8.86 -6.57
CA GLU A 50 10.59 7.51 -6.04
C GLU A 50 10.48 7.47 -4.51
N ARG A 51 10.88 8.55 -3.82
CA ARG A 51 10.87 8.68 -2.35
C ARG A 51 9.55 9.18 -1.79
N LEU A 52 8.59 9.52 -2.64
CA LEU A 52 7.29 9.97 -2.17
C LEU A 52 6.59 8.84 -1.39
N PRO A 53 6.05 9.13 -0.19
CA PRO A 53 5.41 8.12 0.62
C PRO A 53 4.19 7.53 -0.09
N ARG A 54 4.03 6.21 0.05
CA ARG A 54 2.88 5.44 -0.46
C ARG A 54 2.24 4.75 0.74
N GLY A 55 1.19 5.35 1.28
CA GLY A 55 0.57 4.87 2.52
C GLY A 55 0.49 5.94 3.58
N HIS A 56 0.14 5.52 4.80
CA HIS A 56 -0.03 6.42 5.93
C HIS A 56 1.33 6.96 6.37
N THR A 57 1.41 8.28 6.56
CA THR A 57 2.59 8.99 7.08
C THR A 57 2.65 8.96 8.60
N ASN A 58 2.04 7.96 9.23
CA ASN A 58 2.09 7.80 10.68
C ASN A 58 3.56 7.64 11.10
N GLY A 59 3.91 8.26 12.24
CA GLY A 59 5.26 8.22 12.78
C GLY A 59 5.73 6.79 13.11
N PRO A 60 6.99 6.62 13.50
CA PRO A 60 7.54 5.31 13.84
C PRO A 60 6.67 4.61 14.87
N ILE A 61 6.21 3.40 14.55
CA ILE A 61 5.49 2.55 15.48
C ILE A 61 6.54 1.68 16.17
N ASN A 62 6.47 1.56 17.49
CA ASN A 62 7.30 0.61 18.22
C ASN A 62 6.82 -0.81 17.88
N VAL A 63 7.58 -1.51 17.03
CA VAL A 63 7.33 -2.91 16.71
C VAL A 63 7.92 -3.74 17.84
N VAL A 64 7.05 -4.41 18.61
CA VAL A 64 7.44 -5.34 19.66
C VAL A 64 7.07 -6.76 19.27
N LEU A 65 7.96 -7.70 19.55
CA LEU A 65 7.63 -9.11 19.43
C LEU A 65 6.68 -9.49 20.58
N PRO A 66 5.68 -10.36 20.34
CA PRO A 66 4.91 -10.95 21.40
C PRO A 66 5.81 -11.63 22.44
N HIS A 67 5.37 -11.62 23.71
CA HIS A 67 6.08 -12.29 24.79
C HIS A 67 6.30 -13.78 24.48
N GLY A 68 7.53 -14.29 24.65
CA GLY A 68 7.84 -15.70 24.42
C GLY A 68 8.17 -16.07 22.97
N TYR A 69 8.10 -15.12 22.02
CA TYR A 69 8.29 -15.39 20.60
C TYR A 69 9.69 -15.92 20.26
N LEU A 70 10.75 -15.37 20.86
CA LEU A 70 12.12 -15.80 20.58
C LEU A 70 12.47 -17.12 21.27
N GLU A 71 11.76 -17.44 22.34
CA GLU A 71 11.89 -18.66 23.11
C GLU A 71 11.19 -19.85 22.43
N HIS A 72 10.19 -19.57 21.59
CA HIS A 72 9.34 -20.57 20.96
C HIS A 72 9.15 -20.30 19.45
N LEU A 73 10.26 -20.24 18.70
CA LEU A 73 10.26 -19.93 17.27
C LEU A 73 9.44 -20.90 16.40
N ASP A 74 9.33 -22.17 16.82
CA ASP A 74 8.59 -23.23 16.12
C ASP A 74 7.17 -23.43 16.69
N ASP A 75 6.70 -22.56 17.59
CA ASP A 75 5.34 -22.65 18.12
C ASP A 75 4.31 -22.27 17.06
N LEU A 76 3.54 -23.27 16.64
CA LEU A 76 2.46 -23.12 15.67
C LEU A 76 1.12 -22.78 16.34
N THR A 77 1.10 -22.58 17.65
CA THR A 77 -0.10 -22.19 18.39
C THR A 77 -0.56 -20.82 17.92
N VAL A 78 -1.80 -20.74 17.43
CA VAL A 78 -2.41 -19.48 17.03
C VAL A 78 -2.54 -18.58 18.27
N PRO A 79 -1.95 -17.37 18.29
CA PRO A 79 -2.07 -16.46 19.42
C PRO A 79 -3.53 -16.09 19.68
N ASP A 80 -3.91 -15.93 20.95
CA ASP A 80 -5.22 -15.40 21.32
C ASP A 80 -5.34 -13.95 20.79
N ASP A 81 -6.45 -13.62 20.11
CA ASP A 81 -6.68 -12.31 19.47
C ASP A 81 -6.52 -11.15 20.47
N ALA A 82 -6.70 -11.40 21.77
CA ALA A 82 -6.49 -10.42 22.84
C ALA A 82 -5.01 -10.03 23.08
N MET A 83 -4.05 -10.85 22.67
CA MET A 83 -2.60 -10.58 22.79
C MET A 83 -1.98 -10.00 21.51
N VAL A 84 -2.73 -9.99 20.40
CA VAL A 84 -2.30 -9.34 19.16
C VAL A 84 -2.44 -7.84 19.39
N THR A 85 -1.34 -7.21 19.80
CA THR A 85 -1.26 -5.75 19.83
C THR A 85 -1.52 -5.27 18.40
N THR A 86 -2.69 -4.68 18.23
CA THR A 86 -3.23 -4.01 17.05
C THR A 86 -2.23 -3.67 15.95
N LEU A 87 -2.54 -4.15 14.74
CA LEU A 87 -2.12 -3.65 13.44
C LEU A 87 -0.60 -3.62 13.19
N SER A 88 -0.09 -4.71 12.61
CA SER A 88 1.01 -4.58 11.65
C SER A 88 0.44 -4.05 10.33
N GLY A 89 0.78 -2.80 10.01
CA GLY A 89 0.22 -2.03 8.91
C GLY A 89 -0.81 -1.02 9.42
N GLY A 90 -0.38 0.24 9.56
CA GLY A 90 -1.20 1.32 10.12
C GLY A 90 -2.30 1.85 9.19
#